data_AF-A0A925DX65-F1
#
_entry.id   AF-A0A925DX65-F1
#
_cell.length_a   1.000
_cell.length_b   1.000
_cell.length_c   1.000
_cell.angle_alpha   90.00
_cell.angle_beta   90.00
_cell.angle_gamma   90.00
#
_symmetry.space_group_name_H-M   'P 1'
#
loop_
_entity.id
_entity.type
_entity.pdbx_description
1 polymer ?
#
loop_
_entity_poly.entity_id
_entity_poly.type
_entity_poly.pdbx_seq_one_letter_code
_entity_poly.pdbx_strand_id
1 'polypeptide(L)' 'KESIINDFEQPIFEAYPEIELIKTRLYDYGAVYSSMSGSGSTVYGIFTKDNVPVIEFPRHYFQRWV' A
#
# COMPACT_ATOMS: atom_id res chain seq x y z
N LYS A 1 -10.93 6.37 16.03
CA LYS A 1 -10.47 6.50 14.63
C LYS A 1 -10.92 5.23 13.94
N GLU A 2 -12.06 5.25 13.25
CA GLU A 2 -12.49 4.11 12.45
C GLU A 2 -11.62 4.11 11.19
N SER A 3 -10.62 3.24 11.16
CA SER A 3 -9.86 3.00 9.94
C SER A 3 -10.76 2.24 8.97
N ILE A 4 -10.86 2.71 7.73
CA ILE A 4 -11.41 1.89 6.65
C ILE A 4 -10.46 0.70 6.51
N ILE A 5 -11.01 -0.50 6.63
CA ILE A 5 -10.28 -1.75 6.47
C ILE A 5 -10.90 -2.46 5.28
N ASN A 6 -10.06 -3.07 4.46
CA ASN A 6 -10.49 -3.86 3.34
C ASN A 6 -10.53 -5.34 3.76
N ASP A 7 -11.72 -5.93 3.77
CA ASP A 7 -11.96 -7.29 4.26
C ASP A 7 -11.20 -8.38 3.48
N PHE A 8 -10.73 -8.08 2.27
CA PHE A 8 -9.91 -9.00 1.49
C PHE A 8 -8.44 -9.03 1.91
N GLU A 9 -7.99 -8.05 2.70
CA GLU A 9 -6.57 -7.91 3.06
C GLU A 9 -6.04 -9.12 3.82
N GLN A 10 -6.72 -9.55 4.89
CA GLN A 10 -6.23 -10.64 5.73
C GLN A 10 -5.96 -11.94 4.94
N PRO A 11 -6.94 -12.54 4.23
CA PRO A 11 -6.70 -13.79 3.51
C PRO A 11 -5.68 -13.63 2.37
N ILE A 12 -5.59 -12.43 1.75
CA ILE A 12 -4.62 -12.18 0.68
C ILE A 12 -3.21 -11.97 1.24
N PHE A 13 -3.06 -11.34 2.39
CA PHE A 13 -1.75 -11.18 3.03
C PHE A 13 -1.20 -12.51 3.54
N GLU A 14 -2.07 -13.38 4.07
CA GLU A 14 -1.70 -14.76 4.42
C GLU A 14 -1.23 -15.56 3.20
N ALA A 15 -1.92 -15.44 2.06
CA ALA A 15 -1.56 -16.15 0.83
C ALA A 15 -0.38 -15.51 0.07
N TYR A 16 -0.24 -14.18 0.12
CA TYR A 16 0.73 -13.37 -0.62
C TYR A 16 1.35 -12.29 0.28
N PRO A 17 2.29 -12.66 1.18
CA PRO A 17 2.89 -11.71 2.14
C PRO A 17 3.62 -10.53 1.48
N GLU A 18 4.02 -10.67 0.22
CA GLU A 18 4.63 -9.59 -0.58
C GLU A 18 3.70 -8.37 -0.70
N ILE A 19 2.38 -8.58 -0.78
CA ILE A 19 1.39 -7.51 -0.86
C ILE A 19 1.31 -6.73 0.47
N GLU A 20 1.37 -7.46 1.60
CA GLU A 20 1.46 -6.85 2.93
C GLU A 20 2.76 -6.03 3.07
N LEU A 21 3.89 -6.56 2.57
CA LEU A 21 5.15 -5.83 2.56
C LEU A 21 5.07 -4.51 1.78
N ILE A 22 4.35 -4.48 0.65
CA ILE A 22 4.16 -3.23 -0.12
C ILE A 22 3.37 -2.21 0.71
N LYS A 23 2.28 -2.64 1.35
CA LYS A 23 1.48 -1.78 2.24
C LYS A 23 2.30 -1.25 3.41
N THR A 24 3.07 -2.10 4.07
CA THR A 24 3.96 -1.71 5.18
C THR A 24 5.03 -0.73 4.72
N ARG A 25 5.66 -0.97 3.57
CA ARG A 25 6.61 -0.03 2.98
C ARG A 25 5.99 1.34 2.75
N LEU A 26 4.78 1.43 2.21
CA LEU A 26 4.11 2.72 2.01
C LEU A 26 3.95 3.49 3.33
N TYR A 27 3.63 2.80 4.42
CA TYR A 27 3.62 3.39 5.76
C TYR A 27 5.01 3.81 6.25
N ASP A 28 6.04 2.98 6.04
CA ASP A 28 7.43 3.32 6.39
C ASP A 28 7.93 4.58 5.66
N TYR A 29 7.44 4.81 4.43
CA TYR A 29 7.72 6.02 3.64
C TYR A 29 6.82 7.21 4.01
N GLY A 30 6.00 7.11 5.05
CA GLY A 30 5.23 8.23 5.59
C GLY A 30 3.84 8.40 4.99
N ALA A 31 3.23 7.33 4.45
CA ALA A 31 1.82 7.36 4.08
C ALA A 31 0.95 7.61 5.33
N VAL A 32 -0.01 8.53 5.22
CA VAL A 32 -1.01 8.75 6.29
C VAL A 32 -2.06 7.63 6.31
N TYR A 33 -2.20 6.94 5.18
CA TYR A 33 -3.07 5.80 5.00
C TYR A 33 -2.56 4.95 3.84
N SER A 34 -2.60 3.64 3.98
CA SER A 34 -2.33 2.70 2.91
C SER A 34 -3.26 1.49 3.05
N SER A 35 -3.75 1.01 1.91
CA SER A 35 -4.62 -0.17 1.84
C SER A 35 -4.54 -0.79 0.45
N MET A 36 -4.99 -2.04 0.35
CA MET A 36 -5.27 -2.69 -0.91
C MET A 36 -6.54 -2.10 -1.55
N SER A 37 -6.55 -1.95 -2.87
CA SER A 37 -7.73 -1.51 -3.63
C SER A 37 -8.60 -2.72 -4.00
N GLY A 38 -9.81 -2.82 -3.45
CA GLY A 38 -10.76 -3.92 -3.73
C GLY A 38 -10.15 -5.28 -3.38
N SER A 39 -10.35 -6.30 -4.21
CA SER A 39 -9.72 -7.62 -4.01
C SER A 39 -8.22 -7.68 -4.35
N GLY A 40 -7.56 -6.53 -4.59
CA GLY A 40 -6.15 -6.48 -4.95
C GLY A 40 -5.85 -6.80 -6.41
N SER A 41 -4.57 -6.92 -6.80
CA SER A 41 -3.36 -6.81 -5.95
C SER A 41 -2.82 -5.40 -5.77
N THR A 42 -3.48 -4.39 -6.35
CA THR A 42 -3.04 -3.00 -6.25
C THR A 42 -3.08 -2.51 -4.81
N VAL A 43 -1.96 -1.99 -4.33
CA VAL A 43 -1.86 -1.29 -3.05
C VAL A 43 -1.65 0.20 -3.33
N TYR A 44 -2.33 1.05 -2.57
CA TYR A 44 -2.16 2.50 -2.65
C TYR A 44 -1.75 3.08 -1.31
N GLY A 45 -1.06 4.22 -1.36
CA GLY A 45 -0.68 5.03 -0.21
C GLY A 45 -1.14 6.47 -0.44
N ILE A 46 -1.71 7.08 0.59
CA ILE A 46 -2.07 8.49 0.61
C ILE A 46 -0.99 9.22 1.37
N PHE A 47 -0.41 10.24 0.75
CA PHE A 47 0.65 11.07 1.33
C PHE A 47 0.15 12.51 1.49
N THR A 48 0.70 13.23 2.46
CA THR A 48 0.47 14.67 2.56
C THR A 48 1.18 15.39 1.42
N LYS A 49 0.65 16.53 0.99
CA LYS A 49 1.22 17.32 -0.12
C LYS A 49 2.68 17.73 0.14
N ASP A 50 3.04 17.90 1.41
CA ASP A 50 4.38 18.31 1.83
C ASP A 50 5.37 17.14 1.99
N ASN A 51 4.90 15.89 1.88
CA ASN A 51 5.71 14.69 2.02
C ASN A 51 5.53 13.75 0.83
N VAL A 52 6.12 14.10 -0.31
CA VAL A 52 6.19 13.21 -1.49
C VAL A 52 7.42 12.30 -1.31
N PRO A 53 7.25 11.00 -1.06
CA PRO A 53 8.38 10.12 -0.80
C PRO A 53 9.09 9.73 -2.10
N VAL A 54 10.39 9.47 -2.00
CA VAL A 54 11.14 8.75 -3.03
C VAL A 54 11.12 7.28 -2.65
N ILE A 55 10.25 6.51 -3.30
CA ILE A 55 10.08 5.08 -3.01
C ILE A 55 10.71 4.26 -4.13
N GLU A 56 11.56 3.31 -3.76
CA GLU A 56 12.11 2.34 -4.68
C GLU A 56 11.41 0.98 -4.52
N PHE A 57 10.63 0.61 -5.52
CA PHE A 57 10.12 -0.76 -5.68
C PHE A 57 10.89 -1.50 -6.79
N PRO A 58 10.91 -2.85 -6.77
CA PRO A 58 11.47 -3.63 -7.85
C PRO A 58 10.93 -3.21 -9.22
N ARG A 59 11.79 -3.18 -10.24
CA ARG A 59 11.45 -2.68 -11.59
C ARG A 59 10.33 -3.45 -12.29
N HIS A 60 10.04 -4.68 -11.85
CA HIS A 60 8.96 -5.49 -12.40
C HIS A 60 7.58 -5.14 -11.80
N TYR A 61 7.51 -4.27 -10.79
CA TYR A 61 6.24 -3.74 -10.31
C TYR A 61 5.78 -2.56 -11.15
N PHE A 62 4.50 -2.56 -11.50
CA PHE A 62 3.85 -1.39 -12.07
C PHE A 62 3.61 -0.34 -10.97
N GLN A 63 4.04 0.90 -11.21
CA GLN A 63 3.90 2.01 -10.28
C GLN A 63 3.28 3.21 -11.00
N ARG A 64 2.34 3.90 -10.35
CA ARG A 64 1.70 5.10 -10.90
C ARG A 64 1.41 6.11 -9.80
N TRP A 65 1.82 7.35 -10.03
CA TRP A 65 1.43 8.52 -9.23
C TRP A 65 0.20 9.18 -9.86
N VAL A 66 -0.74 9.62 -9.03
CA VAL A 66 -1.99 10.30 -9.42
C VAL A 66 -2.06 11.63 -8.68
#